data_AF-A0A9E3Z8J1-F1
#
_entry.id   AF-A0A9E3Z8J1-F1
#
_cell.length_a   1.000
_cell.length_b   1.000
_cell.length_c   1.000
_cell.angle_alpha   90.00
_cell.angle_beta   90.00
_cell.angle_gamma   90.00
#
_symmetry.space_group_name_H-M   'P 1'
#
loop_
_entity.id
_entity.type
_entity.pdbx_description
1 polymer ?
#
loop_
_entity_poly.entity_id
_entity_poly.type
_entity_poly.pdbx_seq_one_letter_code
_entity_poly.pdbx_strand_id
1 'polypeptide(L)'
;MQRTLLALALLAAGTLVALPTEAAAPSLVKGLQRNLDAVRAQAAALEERVRAPLPPNPGADAAGIADGGLASTLGGLRRAGMALAHGLHRLRESTAPDRVREQEVLVHMGVELRAFVWTLDDIEDAPDPTAPLARARTALGHFERAAENL
;
A
#
# COMPACT_ATOMS: atom_id res chain seq x y z
N MET A 1 -11.52 -8.48 5.40
CA MET A 1 -11.49 -8.10 3.97
C MET A 1 -12.77 -7.41 3.49
N GLN A 2 -13.97 -7.90 3.78
CA GLN A 2 -15.22 -7.30 3.26
C GLN A 2 -15.55 -5.89 3.83
N ARG A 3 -14.98 -5.53 4.99
CA ARG A 3 -15.26 -4.26 5.70
C ARG A 3 -14.50 -3.06 5.13
N THR A 4 -13.23 -3.23 4.76
CA THR A 4 -12.39 -2.19 4.12
C THR A 4 -12.96 -1.79 2.75
N LEU A 5 -13.53 -2.75 2.02
CA LEU A 5 -14.25 -2.53 0.76
C LEU A 5 -15.53 -1.71 0.96
N LEU A 6 -16.25 -1.97 2.05
CA LEU A 6 -17.48 -1.27 2.38
C LEU A 6 -17.19 0.18 2.79
N ALA A 7 -16.17 0.39 3.62
CA ALA A 7 -15.68 1.71 4.07
C ALA A 7 -15.32 2.64 2.90
N LEU A 8 -14.45 2.18 2.00
CA LEU A 8 -14.06 2.93 0.81
C LEU A 8 -15.24 3.17 -0.15
N ALA A 9 -16.15 2.19 -0.30
CA ALA A 9 -17.34 2.34 -1.11
C ALA A 9 -18.37 3.31 -0.50
N LEU A 10 -18.49 3.35 0.84
CA LEU A 10 -19.37 4.26 1.56
C LEU A 10 -18.87 5.71 1.51
N LEU A 11 -17.55 5.92 1.52
CA LEU A 11 -16.94 7.23 1.31
C LEU A 11 -17.30 7.80 -0.08
N ALA A 12 -17.24 6.96 -1.11
CA ALA A 12 -17.62 7.30 -2.48
C ALA A 12 -19.15 7.45 -2.68
N ALA A 13 -19.96 6.79 -1.86
CA ALA A 13 -21.42 6.88 -1.91
C ALA A 13 -21.97 8.06 -1.09
N GLY A 14 -21.25 8.53 -0.07
CA GLY A 14 -21.68 9.61 0.80
C GLY A 14 -21.83 10.98 0.11
N THR A 15 -21.29 11.16 -1.09
CA THR A 15 -21.38 12.40 -1.89
C THR A 15 -22.72 12.54 -2.64
N LEU A 16 -23.73 11.71 -2.37
CA LEU A 16 -24.98 11.63 -3.15
C LEU A 16 -26.00 12.77 -2.94
N VAL A 17 -25.65 13.86 -2.26
CA VAL A 17 -26.53 15.05 -2.19
C VAL A 17 -25.81 16.28 -2.73
N ALA A 18 -25.56 16.27 -4.05
CA ALA A 18 -25.62 17.40 -5.00
C ALA A 18 -24.53 17.30 -6.09
N LEU A 19 -24.98 17.16 -7.34
CA LEU A 19 -24.29 17.39 -8.62
C LEU A 19 -23.42 16.23 -9.20
N PRO A 20 -23.22 16.20 -10.54
CA PRO A 20 -23.08 14.96 -11.31
C PRO A 20 -21.65 14.43 -11.25
N THR A 21 -21.39 13.48 -10.35
CA THR A 21 -20.19 12.65 -10.35
C THR A 21 -20.55 11.17 -10.29
N GLU A 22 -21.46 10.71 -11.16
CA GLU A 22 -21.95 9.33 -11.14
C GLU A 22 -20.94 8.25 -11.60
N ALA A 23 -19.76 8.61 -12.12
CA ALA A 23 -18.81 7.61 -12.67
C ALA A 23 -17.40 7.59 -12.04
N ALA A 24 -16.97 8.66 -11.39
CA ALA A 24 -15.58 8.81 -10.94
C ALA A 24 -15.30 8.16 -9.57
N ALA A 25 -16.20 8.31 -8.60
CA ALA A 25 -15.97 7.80 -7.25
C ALA A 25 -15.90 6.26 -7.18
N PRO A 26 -16.77 5.48 -7.85
CA PRO A 26 -16.68 4.03 -7.85
C PRO A 26 -15.46 3.47 -8.61
N SER A 27 -15.04 4.15 -9.69
CA SER A 27 -13.87 3.75 -10.47
C SER A 27 -12.56 4.07 -9.74
N LEU A 28 -12.51 5.19 -9.01
CA LEU A 28 -11.40 5.54 -8.10
C LEU A 28 -11.27 4.54 -6.95
N VAL A 29 -12.37 4.18 -6.28
CA VAL A 29 -12.36 3.18 -5.20
C VAL A 29 -11.93 1.80 -5.70
N LYS A 30 -12.45 1.34 -6.85
CA LYS A 30 -11.98 0.08 -7.48
C LYS A 30 -10.50 0.14 -7.85
N GLY A 31 -10.01 1.30 -8.29
CA GLY A 31 -8.59 1.54 -8.55
C GLY A 31 -7.73 1.41 -7.30
N LEU A 32 -8.13 2.09 -6.22
CA LEU A 32 -7.47 2.03 -4.90
C LEU A 32 -7.42 0.60 -4.36
N GLN A 33 -8.53 -0.13 -4.45
CA GLN A 33 -8.60 -1.51 -4.00
C GLN A 33 -7.61 -2.41 -4.75
N ARG A 34 -7.59 -2.33 -6.10
CA ARG A 34 -6.63 -3.10 -6.90
C ARG A 34 -5.18 -2.79 -6.55
N ASN A 35 -4.88 -1.51 -6.27
CA ASN A 35 -3.54 -1.11 -5.86
C ASN A 35 -3.19 -1.66 -4.47
N LEU A 36 -4.13 -1.66 -3.52
CA LEU A 36 -3.93 -2.25 -2.20
C LEU A 36 -3.71 -3.77 -2.28
N ASP A 37 -4.49 -4.48 -3.09
CA ASP A 37 -4.32 -5.91 -3.29
C ASP A 37 -2.98 -6.24 -3.97
N ALA A 38 -2.52 -5.39 -4.90
CA ALA A 38 -1.18 -5.51 -5.47
C ALA A 38 -0.08 -5.29 -4.43
N VAL A 39 -0.20 -4.27 -3.56
CA VAL A 39 0.74 -4.04 -2.45
C VAL A 39 0.80 -5.26 -1.53
N ARG A 40 -0.35 -5.83 -1.16
CA ARG A 40 -0.43 -7.04 -0.32
C ARG A 40 0.26 -8.24 -0.95
N ALA A 41 -0.03 -8.52 -2.22
CA ALA A 41 0.54 -9.65 -2.93
C ALA A 41 2.07 -9.55 -3.01
N GLN A 42 2.58 -8.35 -3.30
CA GLN A 42 4.03 -8.12 -3.39
C GLN A 42 4.70 -8.12 -2.01
N ALA A 43 4.04 -7.62 -0.97
CA ALA A 43 4.54 -7.69 0.40
C ALA A 43 4.61 -9.14 0.91
N ALA A 44 3.61 -9.97 0.58
CA ALA A 44 3.63 -11.40 0.89
C ALA A 44 4.77 -12.13 0.14
N ALA A 45 4.96 -11.83 -1.15
CA ALA A 45 6.06 -12.38 -1.93
C ALA A 45 7.44 -11.96 -1.40
N LEU A 46 7.55 -10.75 -0.85
CA LEU A 46 8.75 -10.27 -0.18
C LEU A 46 9.00 -11.02 1.14
N GLU A 47 7.96 -11.22 1.97
CA GLU A 47 8.08 -12.00 3.22
C GLU A 47 8.50 -13.45 2.96
N GLU A 48 7.93 -14.10 1.94
CA GLU A 48 8.27 -15.47 1.57
C GLU A 48 9.75 -15.59 1.15
N ARG A 49 10.23 -14.63 0.34
CA ARG A 49 11.62 -14.59 -0.12
C ARG A 49 12.60 -14.37 1.02
N VAL A 50 12.30 -13.46 1.95
CA VAL A 50 13.18 -13.18 3.09
C VAL A 50 13.21 -14.34 4.10
N ARG A 51 12.12 -15.12 4.22
CA ARG A 51 12.06 -16.30 5.10
C ARG A 51 12.61 -17.58 4.47
N ALA A 52 12.78 -17.64 3.15
CA ALA A 52 13.32 -18.82 2.50
C ALA A 52 14.72 -19.13 3.05
N PRO A 53 15.02 -20.39 3.43
CA PRO A 53 16.34 -20.73 3.94
C PRO A 53 17.40 -20.37 2.89
N LEU A 54 18.42 -19.64 3.32
CA LEU A 54 19.56 -19.30 2.47
C LEU A 54 20.13 -20.61 1.92
N PRO A 55 20.23 -20.77 0.59
CA PRO A 55 20.84 -21.96 0.03
C PRO A 55 22.26 -22.11 0.60
N PRO A 56 22.74 -23.33 0.90
CA PRO A 56 24.04 -23.55 1.55
C PRO A 56 25.25 -23.22 0.66
N ASN A 57 25.05 -22.47 -0.42
CA ASN A 57 26.05 -22.18 -1.41
C ASN A 57 26.21 -20.65 -1.55
N PRO A 58 27.29 -20.04 -1.05
CA PRO A 58 27.48 -18.59 -1.09
C PRO A 58 27.55 -18.03 -2.52
N GLY A 59 27.81 -18.87 -3.53
CA GLY A 59 27.70 -18.49 -4.96
C GLY A 59 26.27 -18.40 -5.49
N ALA A 60 25.28 -19.00 -4.80
CA ALA A 60 23.87 -18.88 -5.11
C ALA A 60 23.23 -17.65 -4.45
N ASP A 61 23.77 -17.15 -3.33
CA ASP A 61 23.36 -15.88 -2.74
C ASP A 61 23.68 -14.71 -3.69
N ALA A 62 24.87 -14.73 -4.28
CA ALA A 62 25.27 -13.78 -5.32
C ALA A 62 24.58 -13.97 -6.67
N ALA A 63 23.74 -15.00 -6.88
CA ALA A 63 22.99 -15.23 -8.11
C ALA A 63 21.47 -15.05 -7.91
N GLY A 64 20.91 -15.53 -6.80
CA GLY A 64 19.49 -15.41 -6.44
C GLY A 64 19.10 -14.03 -5.89
N ILE A 65 20.03 -13.32 -5.26
CA ILE A 65 19.87 -11.90 -4.90
C ILE A 65 20.30 -10.99 -6.06
N ALA A 66 21.21 -11.45 -6.94
CA ALA A 66 21.67 -10.65 -8.08
C ALA A 66 20.78 -10.66 -9.34
N ASP A 67 19.93 -11.66 -9.58
CA ASP A 67 19.15 -11.74 -10.86
C ASP A 67 17.79 -11.02 -10.85
N GLY A 68 17.58 -10.04 -9.96
CA GLY A 68 16.49 -9.07 -10.11
C GLY A 68 15.13 -9.46 -9.49
N GLY A 69 15.02 -10.57 -8.78
CA GLY A 69 13.78 -10.97 -8.09
C GLY A 69 13.39 -10.06 -6.92
N LEU A 70 14.33 -9.77 -6.02
CA LEU A 70 14.13 -8.86 -4.88
C LEU A 70 13.95 -7.41 -5.37
N ALA A 71 14.87 -6.92 -6.21
CA ALA A 71 14.80 -5.59 -6.79
C ALA A 71 13.51 -5.35 -7.61
N SER A 72 13.05 -6.34 -8.38
CA SER A 72 11.77 -6.25 -9.11
C SER A 72 10.57 -6.22 -8.17
N THR A 73 10.60 -6.97 -7.07
CA THR A 73 9.53 -6.97 -6.04
C THR A 73 9.46 -5.63 -5.34
N LEU A 74 10.60 -5.09 -4.89
CA LEU A 74 10.68 -3.77 -4.28
C LEU A 74 10.28 -2.67 -5.27
N GLY A 75 10.74 -2.74 -6.52
CA GLY A 75 10.30 -1.83 -7.59
C GLY A 75 8.80 -1.92 -7.87
N GLY A 76 8.21 -3.12 -7.82
CA GLY A 76 6.77 -3.34 -7.91
C GLY A 76 6.00 -2.72 -6.75
N LEU A 77 6.48 -2.91 -5.52
CA LEU A 77 5.92 -2.30 -4.31
C LEU A 77 5.97 -0.77 -4.36
N ARG A 78 7.09 -0.18 -4.79
CA ARG A 78 7.20 1.27 -4.97
C ARG A 78 6.19 1.80 -5.98
N ARG A 79 6.04 1.15 -7.14
CA ARG A 79 5.05 1.55 -8.16
C ARG A 79 3.62 1.44 -7.64
N ALA A 80 3.27 0.34 -6.98
CA ALA A 80 1.95 0.14 -6.41
C ALA A 80 1.65 1.14 -5.29
N GLY A 81 2.63 1.42 -4.42
CA GLY A 81 2.55 2.43 -3.37
C GLY A 81 2.36 3.85 -3.93
N MET A 82 3.11 4.25 -4.96
CA MET A 82 2.92 5.54 -5.63
C MET A 82 1.54 5.66 -6.26
N ALA A 83 1.04 4.61 -6.93
CA ALA A 83 -0.28 4.59 -7.52
C ALA A 83 -1.39 4.70 -6.45
N LEU A 84 -1.20 4.06 -5.30
CA LEU A 84 -2.10 4.16 -4.15
C LEU A 84 -2.08 5.56 -3.54
N ALA A 85 -0.91 6.16 -3.35
CA ALA A 85 -0.77 7.53 -2.84
C ALA A 85 -1.45 8.56 -3.76
N HIS A 86 -1.29 8.42 -5.08
CA HIS A 86 -1.97 9.26 -6.05
C HIS A 86 -3.50 9.08 -6.00
N GLY A 87 -3.97 7.85 -5.82
CA GLY A 87 -5.40 7.56 -5.63
C GLY A 87 -5.97 8.21 -4.36
N LEU A 88 -5.24 8.14 -3.24
CA LEU A 88 -5.66 8.73 -1.96
C LEU A 88 -5.69 10.26 -2.02
N HIS A 89 -4.71 10.85 -2.70
CA HIS A 89 -4.69 12.29 -2.92
C HIS A 89 -5.91 12.75 -3.74
N ARG A 90 -6.21 12.09 -4.85
CA ARG A 90 -7.41 12.40 -5.66
C ARG A 90 -8.71 12.17 -4.89
N LEU A 91 -8.78 11.10 -4.10
CA LEU A 91 -9.94 10.84 -3.24
C LEU A 91 -10.15 11.99 -2.25
N ARG A 92 -9.08 12.44 -1.58
CA ARG A 92 -9.13 13.57 -0.65
C ARG A 92 -9.56 14.88 -1.34
N GLU A 93 -9.08 15.17 -2.55
CA GLU A 93 -9.50 16.35 -3.30
C GLU A 93 -10.98 16.32 -3.71
N SER A 94 -11.54 15.11 -3.89
CA SER A 94 -12.96 14.91 -4.20
C SER A 94 -13.86 14.81 -2.96
N THR A 95 -13.29 14.65 -1.76
CA THR A 95 -14.02 14.60 -0.49
C THR A 95 -14.47 16.01 -0.10
N ALA A 96 -15.75 16.16 0.26
CA ALA A 96 -16.29 17.47 0.63
C ALA A 96 -15.55 18.10 1.83
N PRO A 97 -15.36 19.44 1.87
CA PRO A 97 -14.61 20.13 2.93
C PRO A 97 -15.12 19.90 4.36
N ASP A 98 -16.42 19.64 4.53
CA ASP A 98 -17.09 19.42 5.80
C ASP A 98 -16.93 17.98 6.34
N ARG A 99 -16.43 17.06 5.52
CA ARG A 99 -16.09 15.68 5.90
C ARG A 99 -14.72 15.60 6.56
N VAL A 100 -14.52 16.39 7.61
CA VAL A 100 -13.22 16.58 8.30
C VAL A 100 -12.60 15.24 8.72
N ARG A 101 -13.39 14.36 9.35
CA ARG A 101 -12.92 13.03 9.77
C ARG A 101 -12.40 12.19 8.61
N GLU A 102 -13.10 12.19 7.48
CA GLU A 102 -12.72 11.41 6.30
C GLU A 102 -11.41 11.95 5.72
N GLN A 103 -11.25 13.28 5.66
CA GLN A 103 -10.01 13.91 5.22
C GLN A 103 -8.84 13.61 6.16
N GLU A 104 -9.05 13.64 7.47
CA GLU A 104 -8.04 13.27 8.47
C GLU A 104 -7.57 11.83 8.29
N VAL A 105 -8.51 10.89 8.10
CA VAL A 105 -8.18 9.48 7.88
C VAL A 105 -7.40 9.30 6.57
N LEU A 106 -7.80 9.96 5.48
CA LEU A 106 -7.07 9.91 4.20
C LEU A 106 -5.65 10.49 4.30
N VAL A 107 -5.46 11.55 5.09
CA VAL A 107 -4.13 12.11 5.37
C VAL A 107 -3.30 11.12 6.18
N HIS A 108 -3.86 10.53 7.24
CA HIS A 108 -3.17 9.54 8.05
C HIS A 108 -2.75 8.31 7.24
N MET A 109 -3.65 7.80 6.37
CA MET A 109 -3.34 6.75 5.41
C MET A 109 -2.18 7.13 4.49
N GLY A 110 -2.13 8.37 4.00
CA GLY A 110 -1.01 8.86 3.19
C GLY A 110 0.32 8.86 3.93
N VAL A 111 0.33 9.17 5.23
CA VAL A 111 1.52 9.13 6.09
C VAL A 111 2.02 7.70 6.27
N GLU A 112 1.14 6.76 6.62
CA GLU A 112 1.51 5.35 6.83
C GLU A 112 2.01 4.71 5.52
N LEU A 113 1.39 5.04 4.39
CA LEU A 113 1.85 4.57 3.08
C LEU A 113 3.24 5.11 2.72
N ARG A 114 3.53 6.38 3.04
CA ARG A 114 4.87 6.94 2.83
C ARG A 114 5.90 6.25 3.74
N ALA A 115 5.57 6.00 4.99
CA ALA A 115 6.44 5.27 5.92
C ALA A 115 6.74 3.86 5.39
N PHE A 116 5.72 3.16 4.88
CA PHE A 116 5.87 1.87 4.21
C PHE A 116 6.84 1.96 3.02
N VAL A 117 6.63 2.91 2.09
CA VAL A 117 7.47 3.05 0.90
C VAL A 117 8.93 3.37 1.27
N TRP A 118 9.18 4.24 2.24
CA TRP A 118 10.53 4.54 2.71
C TRP A 118 11.21 3.32 3.35
N THR A 119 10.48 2.49 4.10
CA THR A 119 11.06 1.26 4.63
C THR A 119 11.43 0.24 3.54
N LEU A 120 10.97 0.37 2.30
CA LEU A 120 11.43 -0.48 1.19
C LEU A 120 12.85 -0.17 0.77
N ASP A 121 13.26 1.10 0.89
CA ASP A 121 14.63 1.53 0.61
C ASP A 121 15.57 0.95 1.68
N ASP A 122 15.17 0.99 2.96
CA ASP A 122 15.89 0.32 4.04
C ASP A 122 16.05 -1.20 3.81
N ILE A 123 15.08 -1.86 3.17
CA ILE A 123 15.15 -3.31 2.88
C ILE A 123 16.17 -3.59 1.77
N GLU A 124 16.26 -2.71 0.77
CA GLU A 124 17.19 -2.87 -0.37
C GLU A 124 18.65 -2.75 0.09
N ASP A 125 18.93 -1.83 1.01
CA ASP A 125 20.28 -1.53 1.48
C ASP A 125 20.71 -2.37 2.69
N ALA A 126 19.79 -3.08 3.34
CA ALA A 126 20.09 -3.81 4.58
C ALA A 126 20.85 -5.13 4.33
N PRO A 127 21.95 -5.40 5.06
CA PRO A 127 22.58 -6.72 5.10
C PRO A 127 21.65 -7.81 5.65
N ASP A 128 20.74 -7.43 6.56
CA ASP A 128 19.65 -8.27 7.08
C ASP A 128 18.31 -7.52 6.92
N PRO A 129 17.44 -7.94 5.99
CA PRO A 129 16.17 -7.27 5.73
C PRO A 129 15.09 -7.55 6.78
N THR A 130 15.33 -8.39 7.80
CA THR A 130 14.30 -8.83 8.76
C THR A 130 13.70 -7.67 9.55
N ALA A 131 14.54 -6.80 10.12
CA ALA A 131 14.10 -5.65 10.90
C ALA A 131 13.35 -4.59 10.05
N PRO A 132 13.87 -4.13 8.90
CA PRO A 132 13.12 -3.19 8.05
C PRO A 132 11.84 -3.81 7.47
N LEU A 133 11.81 -5.11 7.18
CA LEU A 133 10.60 -5.82 6.77
C LEU A 133 9.52 -5.82 7.87
N ALA A 134 9.89 -6.02 9.14
CA ALA A 134 8.95 -5.94 10.26
C ALA A 134 8.36 -4.52 10.43
N ARG A 135 9.16 -3.47 10.18
CA ARG A 135 8.68 -2.08 10.16
C ARG A 135 7.72 -1.83 9.01
N ALA A 136 8.07 -2.28 7.79
CA ALA A 136 7.21 -2.18 6.62
C ALA A 136 5.85 -2.86 6.85
N ARG A 137 5.85 -4.06 7.44
CA ARG A 137 4.62 -4.78 7.81
C ARG A 137 3.76 -4.00 8.82
N THR A 138 4.40 -3.40 9.83
CA THR A 138 3.70 -2.58 10.82
C THR A 138 3.03 -1.37 10.18
N ALA A 139 3.75 -0.65 9.31
CA ALA A 139 3.22 0.50 8.59
C ALA A 139 2.06 0.12 7.66
N LEU A 140 2.18 -0.98 6.91
CA LEU A 140 1.08 -1.50 6.09
C LEU A 140 -0.14 -1.89 6.95
N GLY A 141 0.08 -2.50 8.12
CA GLY A 141 -1.00 -2.83 9.04
C GLY A 141 -1.67 -1.61 9.69
N HIS A 142 -0.96 -0.49 9.88
CA HIS A 142 -1.58 0.79 10.28
C HIS A 142 -2.40 1.38 9.14
N PHE A 143 -1.85 1.39 7.93
CA PHE A 143 -2.56 1.83 6.74
C PHE A 143 -3.89 1.10 6.56
N GLU A 144 -3.88 -0.23 6.67
CA GLU A 144 -5.08 -1.05 6.50
C GLU A 144 -6.12 -0.79 7.59
N ARG A 145 -5.69 -0.64 8.84
CA ARG A 145 -6.58 -0.27 9.95
C ARG A 145 -7.17 1.13 9.76
N ALA A 146 -6.40 2.08 9.26
CA ALA A 146 -6.91 3.40 8.93
C ALA A 146 -7.97 3.32 7.82
N ALA A 147 -7.72 2.50 6.79
CA ALA A 147 -8.69 2.26 5.71
C ALA A 147 -9.99 1.59 6.18
N GLU A 148 -9.97 0.82 7.28
CA GLU A 148 -11.16 0.22 7.89
C GLU A 148 -12.00 1.21 8.72
N ASN A 149 -11.42 2.36 9.08
CA ASN A 149 -12.08 3.40 9.87
C ASN A 149 -12.63 4.57 9.03
N LEU A 150 -12.45 4.49 7.70
CA LEU A 150 -13.21 5.28 6.71
C LEU A 150 -14.68 4.83 6.70
#